data_AF-A0A9P0PU26-F1
#
_entry.id   AF-A0A9P0PU26-F1
#
_cell.length_a   1.000
_cell.length_b   1.000
_cell.length_c   1.000
_cell.angle_alpha   90.00
_cell.angle_beta   90.00
_cell.angle_gamma   90.00
#
_symmetry.space_group_name_H-M   'P 1'
#
loop_
_entity.id
_entity.type
_entity.pdbx_description
1 polymer ?
#
loop_
_entity_poly.entity_id
_entity_poly.type
_entity_poly.pdbx_seq_one_letter_code
_entity_poly.pdbx_strand_id
1 'polypeptide(L)' 'MARLVDLKIADLKRELEEREYDTAGKKAELQKRLRQALIEEGKDPYNFIFYRCRGYRFNAAKPFDQVRK' A
#
# COMPACT_ATOMS: atom_id res chain seq x y z
N MET A 1 -4.35 -0.27 -12.45
CA MET A 1 -2.92 -0.52 -12.18
C MET A 1 -2.26 0.83 -11.90
N ALA A 2 -1.71 1.03 -10.70
CA ALA A 2 -1.06 2.27 -10.29
C ALA A 2 0.27 1.96 -9.58
N ARG A 3 1.31 2.76 -9.85
CA ARG A 3 2.59 2.67 -9.13
C ARG A 3 2.50 3.39 -7.79
N LEU A 4 3.40 3.10 -6.87
CA LEU A 4 3.43 3.72 -5.53
C LEU A 4 3.37 5.26 -5.55
N VAL A 5 4.03 5.88 -6.53
CA VAL A 5 4.02 7.33 -6.76
C VAL A 5 2.65 7.91 -7.15
N ASP A 6 1.84 7.08 -7.80
CA ASP A 6 0.54 7.40 -8.40
C ASP A 6 -0.63 7.09 -7.45
N LEU A 7 -0.35 6.43 -6.33
CA LEU A 7 -1.32 6.18 -5.26
C LEU A 7 -1.75 7.48 -4.58
N LYS A 8 -3.04 7.56 -4.22
CA LYS A 8 -3.56 8.66 -3.42
C LYS A 8 -3.17 8.45 -1.96
N ILE A 9 -3.22 9.53 -1.17
CA ILE A 9 -2.96 9.47 0.28
C ILE A 9 -3.87 8.42 0.95
N ALA A 10 -5.14 8.36 0.57
CA ALA A 10 -6.07 7.35 1.10
C ALA A 10 -5.61 5.92 0.81
N ASP A 11 -5.15 5.63 -0.40
CA ASP A 11 -4.62 4.30 -0.76
C ASP A 11 -3.31 4.00 -0.02
N LEU A 12 -2.40 4.98 0.08
CA LEU A 12 -1.13 4.83 0.81
C LEU A 12 -1.37 4.53 2.30
N LYS A 13 -2.29 5.26 2.93
CA LYS A 13 -2.67 5.03 4.32
C LYS A 13 -3.28 3.65 4.51
N ARG A 14 -4.13 3.19 3.58
CA ARG A 14 -4.70 1.84 3.63
C ARG A 14 -3.62 0.77 3.60
N GLU A 15 -2.70 0.85 2.64
CA GLU A 15 -1.62 -0.16 2.53
C GLU A 15 -0.68 -0.14 3.75
N LEU A 16 -0.48 1.03 4.36
CA LEU A 16 0.28 1.15 5.60
C LEU A 16 -0.49 0.59 6.81
N GLU A 17 -1.78 0.92 6.94
CA GLU A 17 -2.66 0.45 8.02
C GLU A 17 -2.84 -1.07 7.99
N GLU A 18 -3.01 -1.64 6.80
CA GLU A 18 -3.12 -3.09 6.59
C GLU A 18 -1.85 -3.83 7.01
N ARG A 19 -0.71 -3.15 6.97
CA ARG A 19 0.60 -3.66 7.40
C ARG A 19 0.99 -3.17 8.79
N GLU A 20 0.07 -2.53 9.51
CA GLU A 20 0.25 -1.98 10.85
C GLU A 20 1.39 -0.93 10.97
N TYR A 21 1.70 -0.24 9.86
CA TYR A 21 2.64 0.88 9.83
C TYR A 21 1.97 2.22 10.08
N ASP A 22 2.76 3.20 10.54
CA ASP A 22 2.27 4.54 10.85
C ASP A 22 1.71 5.27 9.62
N THR A 23 0.42 5.60 9.68
CA THR A 23 -0.34 6.33 8.65
C THR A 23 -0.38 7.84 8.88
N ALA A 24 0.32 8.34 9.90
CA ALA A 24 0.46 9.75 10.17
C ALA A 24 1.57 10.37 9.30
N GLY A 25 1.34 11.59 8.81
CA GLY A 25 2.32 12.32 8.00
C GLY A 25 1.82 12.70 6.60
N LYS A 26 2.70 13.37 5.85
CA LYS A 26 2.41 13.85 4.50
C LYS A 26 2.48 12.70 3.48
N LYS A 27 1.92 12.92 2.28
CA LYS A 27 1.97 11.94 1.17
C LYS A 27 3.38 11.37 0.94
N ALA A 28 4.39 12.24 0.98
CA ALA A 28 5.78 11.85 0.76
C ALA A 28 6.31 10.92 1.85
N GLU A 29 5.96 11.14 3.12
CA GLU A 29 6.37 10.28 4.25
C GLU A 29 5.70 8.91 4.16
N LEU A 30 4.39 8.89 3.89
CA LEU A 30 3.64 7.66 3.68
C LEU A 30 4.21 6.84 2.52
N GLN A 31 4.55 7.49 1.41
CA GLN A 31 5.24 6.82 0.31
C GLN A 31 6.60 6.26 0.73
N LYS A 32 7.39 7.01 1.50
CA LYS A 32 8.70 6.56 1.96
C LYS A 32 8.60 5.33 2.86
N ARG A 33 7.67 5.34 3.82
CA ARG A 33 7.41 4.20 4.70
C ARG A 33 6.89 3.00 3.94
N LEU A 34 5.94 3.19 3.03
CA LEU A 34 5.39 2.10 2.24
C LEU A 34 6.45 1.50 1.31
N ARG A 35 7.35 2.34 0.77
CA ARG A 35 8.51 1.87 0.01
C ARG A 35 9.42 1.00 0.87
N GLN A 36 9.70 1.44 2.10
CA GLN A 36 10.56 0.71 3.01
C GLN A 36 9.94 -0.63 3.41
N ALA A 37 8.65 -0.64 3.76
CA ALA A 37 7.91 -1.87 4.05
C ALA A 37 7.95 -2.86 2.89
N LEU A 38 7.78 -2.39 1.64
CA LEU A 38 7.91 -3.25 0.45
C LEU A 38 9.31 -3.84 0.33
N ILE A 39 10.36 -3.05 0.58
CA ILE A 39 11.75 -3.54 0.53
C ILE A 39 11.98 -4.59 1.62
N GLU A 40 11.46 -4.38 2.83
CA GLU A 40 11.52 -5.36 3.93
C GLU A 40 10.81 -6.67 3.59
N GLU A 41 9.68 -6.59 2.88
CA GLU A 41 8.99 -7.75 2.31
C GLU A 41 9.71 -8.39 1.11
N GLY A 42 10.83 -7.81 0.64
CA GLY A 42 11.55 -8.28 -0.55
C GLY A 42 10.87 -7.93 -1.88
N LYS A 43 9.95 -6.96 -1.87
CA LYS A 43 9.21 -6.47 -3.04
C LYS A 43 9.80 -5.15 -3.55
N ASP A 44 9.89 -5.00 -4.87
CA ASP A 44 10.42 -3.78 -5.47
C ASP A 44 9.41 -2.62 -5.45
N PRO A 45 9.64 -1.54 -4.67
CA PRO A 45 8.68 -0.43 -4.57
C PRO A 45 8.43 0.34 -5.87
N TYR A 46 9.38 0.28 -6.81
CA TYR A 46 9.26 0.94 -8.12
C TYR A 46 8.52 0.09 -9.15
N ASN A 47 8.61 -1.23 -9.03
CA ASN A 47 7.99 -2.19 -9.93
C ASN A 47 6.69 -2.78 -9.38
N PHE A 48 6.38 -2.52 -8.10
CA PHE A 48 5.14 -2.98 -7.49
C PHE A 48 3.94 -2.21 -8.08
N ILE A 49 3.07 -2.95 -8.76
CA ILE A 49 1.85 -2.44 -9.36
C ILE A 49 0.69 -2.71 -8.40
N PHE A 50 0.09 -1.64 -7.89
CA PHE A 50 -1.12 -1.72 -7.08
C PHE A 50 -2.34 -1.80 -8.00
N TYR A 51 -3.14 -2.85 -7.81
CA TYR A 51 -4.41 -3.00 -8.50
C TYR A 51 -5.49 -2.22 -7.75
N ARG A 52 -5.62 -0.93 -8.07
CA ARG A 52 -6.86 -0.20 -7.76
C ARG A 52 -7.98 -0.75 -8.64
N CYS A 53 -8.83 -1.61 -8.09
CA CYS A 53 -10.15 -1.83 -8.66
C CYS A 53 -10.96 -0.54 -8.44
N ARG A 54 -11.28 0.16 -9.53
CA ARG A 54 -12.08 1.39 -9.48
C ARG A 54 -13.50 1.01 -9.07
N GLY A 55 -13.90 1.28 -7.82
CA GLY A 55 -15.34 1.32 -7.50
C GLY A 55 -15.84 0.86 -6.13
N TYR A 56 -15.00 0.45 -5.17
CA TYR A 56 -15.57 0.02 -3.88
C TYR A 56 -15.94 1.22 -3.00
N ARG A 57 -17.24 1.58 -3.03
CA ARG A 57 -17.90 2.32 -1.94
C ARG A 57 -17.82 1.46 -0.69
N PHE A 58 -17.25 2.05 0.36
CA PHE A 58 -17.41 1.77 1.78
C PHE A 58 -17.73 0.34 2.25
N ASN A 59 -16.90 -0.12 3.18
CA ASN A 59 -17.02 -1.30 4.04
C ASN A 59 -17.02 -2.65 3.32
N ALA A 60 -15.89 -3.36 3.39
CA ALA A 60 -15.86 -4.75 3.84
C ALA A 60 -14.42 -5.27 3.76
N ALA A 61 -14.06 -6.02 4.78
CA ALA A 61 -12.84 -6.80 4.84
C ALA A 61 -12.74 -7.84 3.70
N LYS A 62 -11.48 -8.24 3.49
CA LYS A 62 -10.95 -9.56 3.04
C LYS A 62 -10.53 -9.66 1.56
N PRO A 63 -9.77 -10.72 1.18
CA PRO A 63 -8.49 -11.22 1.71
C PRO A 63 -7.49 -11.49 0.54
N PHE A 64 -6.31 -12.04 0.87
CA PHE A 64 -5.50 -12.94 0.00
C PHE A 64 -4.51 -12.28 -0.99
N ASP A 65 -3.28 -12.02 -0.53
CA ASP A 65 -2.15 -12.64 -1.22
C ASP A 65 -1.29 -13.38 -0.19
N GLN A 66 -1.05 -14.63 -0.52
CA GLN A 66 -0.76 -15.74 0.37
C GLN A 66 0.76 -15.92 0.46
N VAL A 67 1.25 -16.16 1.68
CA VAL A 67 2.44 -16.97 2.02
C VAL A 67 3.79 -16.41 1.56
N ARG A 68 4.66 -16.15 2.55
CA ARG A 68 5.97 -16.84 2.58
C ARG A 68 6.59 -16.92 3.97
N LYS A 69 6.48 -18.15 4.50
CA LYS A 69 7.17 -18.85 5.59
C LYS A 69 6.95 -18.37 7.03
#